data_AF-A0A2J7QA52-F1
#
_entry.id   AF-A0A2J7QA52-F1
#
_cell.length_a   1.000
_cell.length_b   1.000
_cell.length_c   1.000
_cell.angle_alpha   90.00
_cell.angle_beta   90.00
_cell.angle_gamma   90.00
#
_symmetry.space_group_name_H-M   'P 1'
#
loop_
_entity.id
_entity.type
_entity.pdbx_description
1 polymer ?
#
loop_
_entity_poly.entity_id
_entity_poly.type
_entity_poly.pdbx_seq_one_letter_code
_entity_poly.pdbx_strand_id
1 'polypeptide(L)'
;MTAPGHQQELRTTIEPQLVQLNCRWGEILHRIHAILSSRKEAYVSKHREKPHPVSPQRAAVTSSEGSTSPVQTTLTTVSPPQPTPRTSKGQKETLSSPLGKEIAAFEEAAQQMLRRMNVMLVTVKGVGSEKDPGRRLEVLERELSFLAPDIATLISRGDGLILTVHSNDPFRAGKLKELSQDKLRSKWQEVKAECEVRKAEAQEGEEKLKECSKLMAELQLWLKDAKRRLEQANNEEVQLKAFQEEFEKKEKEIASLNEKCTELERLQIGHEDTEDTAALINEKWQDVRGQFQHFQKGSKEKIVPDSKMDIGGTQAAEFVTRVNKVREATSTISRQLNSFPLGGWDYDTFPAQEECLKKVRESLGALKPSVDEIEYDRDGVMRRAKREQGDQVRRVVDKLREEWSQVNRGYTER
;
A
#
# COMPACT_ATOMS: atom_id res chain seq x y z
N MET A 1 12.48 -44.02 -36.98
CA MET A 1 11.34 -43.76 -37.88
C MET A 1 10.19 -43.28 -37.00
N THR A 2 10.09 -41.98 -36.77
CA THR A 2 9.05 -41.36 -35.94
C THR A 2 7.91 -40.89 -36.82
N ALA A 3 6.69 -41.22 -36.40
CA ALA A 3 5.49 -41.29 -37.22
C ALA A 3 5.00 -39.92 -37.77
N PRO A 4 4.73 -39.79 -39.09
CA PRO A 4 4.20 -38.57 -39.71
C PRO A 4 2.79 -38.15 -39.27
N GLY A 5 2.03 -39.03 -38.60
CA GLY A 5 0.61 -38.80 -38.30
C GLY A 5 0.32 -37.72 -37.25
N HIS A 6 1.15 -37.59 -36.20
CA HIS A 6 0.89 -36.66 -35.11
C HIS A 6 1.09 -35.17 -35.48
N GLN A 7 1.96 -34.86 -36.45
CA GLN A 7 2.10 -33.47 -36.91
C GLN A 7 0.91 -33.01 -37.76
N GLN A 8 0.19 -33.93 -38.40
CA GLN A 8 -0.94 -33.61 -39.27
C GLN A 8 -2.24 -33.40 -38.47
N GLU A 9 -2.43 -34.12 -37.36
CA GLU A 9 -3.53 -33.88 -36.40
C GLU A 9 -3.36 -32.57 -35.62
N LEU A 10 -2.13 -32.22 -35.21
CA LEU A 10 -1.86 -30.95 -34.55
C LEU A 10 -2.13 -29.75 -35.46
N ARG A 11 -1.74 -29.81 -36.75
CA ARG A 11 -2.05 -28.74 -37.70
C ARG A 11 -3.55 -28.59 -37.96
N THR A 12 -4.26 -29.70 -38.17
CA THR A 12 -5.70 -29.65 -38.50
C THR A 12 -6.59 -29.18 -37.36
N THR A 13 -6.15 -29.34 -36.11
CA THR A 13 -6.97 -28.97 -34.92
C THR A 13 -6.58 -27.63 -34.33
N ILE A 14 -5.29 -27.28 -34.32
CA ILE A 14 -4.78 -26.08 -33.61
C ILE A 14 -4.79 -24.83 -34.49
N GLU A 15 -4.53 -24.99 -35.79
CA GLU A 15 -4.47 -23.87 -36.73
C GLU A 15 -5.80 -23.11 -36.86
N PRO A 16 -6.98 -23.76 -36.93
CA PRO A 16 -8.27 -23.07 -36.95
C PRO A 16 -8.55 -22.30 -35.65
N GLN A 17 -8.12 -22.83 -34.50
CA GLN A 17 -8.32 -22.17 -33.22
C GLN A 17 -7.43 -20.94 -33.06
N LEU A 18 -6.20 -20.97 -33.57
CA LEU A 18 -5.33 -19.79 -33.62
C LEU A 18 -5.87 -18.71 -34.54
N VAL A 19 -6.41 -19.08 -35.71
CA VAL A 19 -7.06 -18.13 -36.61
C VAL A 19 -8.28 -17.50 -35.94
N GLN A 20 -9.12 -18.29 -35.28
CA GLN A 20 -10.28 -17.79 -34.55
C GLN A 20 -9.89 -16.85 -33.38
N LEU A 21 -8.82 -17.19 -32.65
CA LEU A 21 -8.30 -16.34 -31.58
C LEU A 21 -7.80 -15.01 -32.14
N ASN A 22 -7.09 -15.04 -33.27
CA ASN A 22 -6.54 -13.85 -33.91
C ASN A 22 -7.65 -12.93 -34.47
N CYS A 23 -8.72 -13.50 -35.03
CA CYS A 23 -9.90 -12.74 -35.44
C CYS A 23 -10.58 -12.06 -34.25
N ARG A 24 -10.77 -12.77 -33.13
CA ARG A 24 -11.35 -12.20 -31.91
C ARG A 24 -10.48 -11.08 -31.33
N TRP A 25 -9.17 -11.23 -31.37
CA TRP A 25 -8.24 -10.16 -30.99
C TRP A 25 -8.36 -8.94 -31.90
N GLY A 26 -8.51 -9.14 -33.22
CA GLY A 26 -8.76 -8.05 -34.18
C GLY A 26 -10.05 -7.28 -33.90
N GLU A 27 -11.14 -7.97 -33.55
CA GLU A 27 -12.43 -7.36 -33.19
C GLU A 27 -12.34 -6.56 -31.87
N ILE A 28 -11.61 -7.08 -30.89
CA ILE A 28 -11.39 -6.39 -29.61
C ILE A 28 -10.58 -5.10 -29.84
N LEU A 29 -9.51 -5.15 -30.64
CA LEU A 29 -8.71 -3.98 -30.98
C LEU A 29 -9.54 -2.92 -31.73
N HIS A 30 -10.39 -3.34 -32.68
CA HIS A 30 -11.31 -2.43 -33.36
C HIS A 30 -12.30 -1.76 -32.40
N ARG A 31 -12.86 -2.51 -31.45
CA ARG A 31 -13.77 -1.96 -30.43
C ARG A 31 -13.08 -0.96 -29.50
N ILE A 32 -11.86 -1.27 -29.06
CA ILE A 32 -11.06 -0.35 -28.24
C ILE A 32 -10.79 0.95 -29.02
N HIS A 33 -10.39 0.84 -30.29
CA HIS A 33 -10.13 2.01 -31.14
C HIS A 33 -11.38 2.86 -31.38
N ALA A 34 -12.55 2.23 -31.56
CA ALA A 34 -13.84 2.93 -31.68
C ALA A 34 -14.22 3.68 -30.39
N ILE A 35 -14.02 3.06 -29.22
CA ILE A 35 -14.29 3.70 -27.92
C ILE A 35 -13.37 4.90 -27.69
N LEU A 36 -12.08 4.76 -28.01
CA LEU A 36 -11.10 5.85 -27.88
C LEU A 36 -11.40 7.01 -28.84
N SER A 37 -11.82 6.70 -30.08
CA SER A 37 -12.23 7.72 -31.05
C SER A 37 -13.48 8.47 -30.60
N SER A 38 -14.49 7.77 -30.08
CA SER A 38 -15.70 8.39 -29.54
C SER A 38 -15.42 9.27 -28.30
N ARG A 39 -14.52 8.84 -27.41
CA ARG A 39 -14.05 9.67 -26.27
C ARG A 39 -13.33 10.92 -26.73
N LYS A 40 -12.51 10.83 -27.77
CA LYS A 40 -11.80 11.98 -28.36
C LYS A 40 -12.78 13.00 -28.95
N GLU A 41 -13.81 12.54 -29.66
CA GLU A 41 -14.86 13.41 -30.22
C GLU A 41 -15.71 14.07 -29.13
N ALA A 42 -16.06 13.33 -28.06
CA ALA A 42 -16.78 13.88 -26.92
C ALA A 42 -15.97 14.95 -26.17
N TYR A 43 -14.65 14.76 -26.04
CA TYR A 43 -13.76 15.75 -25.44
C TYR A 43 -13.67 17.03 -26.29
N VAL A 44 -13.52 16.90 -27.61
CA VAL A 44 -13.45 18.03 -28.53
C VAL A 44 -14.77 18.82 -28.58
N SER A 45 -15.93 18.15 -28.52
CA SER A 45 -17.23 18.82 -28.43
C SER A 45 -17.39 19.63 -27.14
N LYS A 46 -16.94 19.08 -26.00
CA LYS A 46 -17.08 19.73 -24.68
C LYS A 46 -16.24 21.00 -24.52
N HIS A 47 -15.19 21.15 -25.34
CA HIS A 47 -14.28 22.29 -25.31
C HIS A 47 -14.50 23.31 -26.44
N ARG A 48 -15.53 23.12 -27.29
CA ARG A 48 -15.82 24.03 -28.42
C ARG A 48 -16.83 25.15 -28.09
N GLU A 49 -17.54 25.09 -26.96
CA GLU A 49 -18.50 26.13 -26.58
C GLU A 49 -18.09 26.90 -25.32
N LYS A 50 -17.52 28.10 -25.53
CA LYS A 50 -17.85 29.36 -24.82
C LYS A 50 -16.91 30.49 -25.29
N PRO A 51 -17.39 31.48 -26.06
CA PRO A 51 -16.81 32.81 -26.04
C PRO A 51 -17.47 33.60 -24.90
N HIS A 52 -16.68 34.26 -24.05
CA HIS A 52 -17.19 35.29 -23.13
C HIS A 52 -16.69 36.66 -23.55
N PRO A 53 -17.54 37.69 -23.45
CA PRO A 53 -17.34 38.98 -24.09
C PRO A 53 -16.44 39.89 -23.27
N VAL A 54 -15.64 40.68 -23.97
CA VAL A 54 -14.88 41.80 -23.40
C VAL A 54 -15.81 43.01 -23.27
N SER A 55 -15.79 43.70 -22.14
CA SER A 55 -16.20 45.09 -22.05
C SER A 55 -15.30 45.89 -21.11
N PRO A 56 -14.94 47.14 -21.46
CA PRO A 56 -13.94 47.95 -20.75
C PRO A 56 -14.59 48.99 -19.84
N GLN A 57 -13.93 49.38 -18.75
CA GLN A 57 -14.31 50.58 -18.01
C GLN A 57 -13.10 51.38 -17.52
N ARG A 58 -13.22 52.71 -17.69
CA ARG A 58 -12.22 53.76 -17.54
C ARG A 58 -12.53 54.60 -16.29
N ALA A 59 -11.46 54.96 -15.58
CA ALA A 59 -11.20 56.14 -14.73
C ALA A 59 -12.08 56.47 -13.51
N ALA A 60 -11.41 56.73 -12.38
CA ALA A 60 -11.67 57.90 -11.55
C ALA A 60 -10.40 58.34 -10.79
N VAL A 61 -10.20 59.66 -10.77
CA VAL A 61 -9.14 60.45 -10.12
C VAL A 61 -9.58 60.78 -8.70
N THR A 62 -8.67 60.79 -7.72
CA THR A 62 -8.71 61.74 -6.60
C THR A 62 -7.30 62.04 -6.08
N SER A 63 -6.97 63.32 -6.11
CA SER A 63 -5.79 63.99 -5.55
C SER A 63 -5.81 64.06 -4.01
N SER A 64 -4.65 64.18 -3.38
CA SER A 64 -4.48 64.97 -2.13
C SER A 64 -3.01 65.29 -1.91
N GLU A 65 -2.78 66.50 -1.42
CA GLU A 65 -1.53 67.26 -1.32
C GLU A 65 -0.69 66.91 -0.09
N GLY A 66 0.57 67.37 -0.10
CA GLY A 66 1.49 67.37 1.04
C GLY A 66 2.79 68.09 0.70
N SER A 67 2.77 69.41 0.80
CA SER A 67 3.87 70.35 0.54
C SER A 67 4.82 70.47 1.74
N THR A 68 6.13 70.60 1.51
CA THR A 68 7.04 71.52 2.23
C THR A 68 8.38 71.64 1.48
N SER A 69 8.74 72.86 1.05
CA SER A 69 10.13 73.36 0.91
C SER A 69 10.37 74.38 2.05
N PRO A 70 11.59 74.94 2.32
CA PRO A 70 12.37 75.80 1.41
C PRO A 70 13.91 75.56 1.53
N VAL A 71 14.79 76.15 0.71
CA VAL A 71 15.39 77.50 0.88
C VAL A 71 16.13 77.91 -0.41
N GLN A 72 15.95 79.18 -0.79
CA GLN A 72 16.59 79.92 -1.88
C GLN A 72 18.02 80.38 -1.53
N THR A 73 18.87 80.63 -2.54
CA THR A 73 19.71 81.85 -2.62
C THR A 73 20.00 82.18 -4.08
N THR A 74 19.68 83.41 -4.45
CA THR A 74 19.87 84.10 -5.74
C THR A 74 21.29 84.67 -5.89
N LEU A 75 21.78 84.87 -7.13
CA LEU A 75 22.22 86.19 -7.63
C LEU A 75 22.62 86.17 -9.12
N THR A 76 22.55 87.37 -9.69
CA THR A 76 22.34 87.78 -11.08
C THR A 76 23.66 88.06 -11.85
N THR A 77 23.61 88.01 -13.19
CA THR A 77 23.96 89.09 -14.15
C THR A 77 25.00 88.78 -15.27
N VAL A 78 24.61 89.22 -16.49
CA VAL A 78 25.37 89.69 -17.68
C VAL A 78 25.69 88.69 -18.83
N SER A 79 25.32 89.14 -20.04
CA SER A 79 25.63 88.65 -21.41
C SER A 79 26.28 89.83 -22.19
N PRO A 80 26.80 89.72 -23.44
CA PRO A 80 27.45 88.64 -24.23
C PRO A 80 28.81 89.18 -24.85
N PRO A 81 29.46 88.74 -25.98
CA PRO A 81 28.95 88.27 -27.28
C PRO A 81 29.58 86.98 -27.86
N GLN A 82 28.89 86.49 -28.90
CA GLN A 82 29.14 85.36 -29.79
C GLN A 82 30.44 85.52 -30.62
N PRO A 83 31.04 84.42 -31.11
CA PRO A 83 31.00 84.21 -32.55
C PRO A 83 30.68 82.76 -32.98
N THR A 84 29.78 82.66 -33.96
CA THR A 84 29.58 81.61 -34.97
C THR A 84 30.28 80.24 -34.80
N PRO A 85 29.51 79.14 -34.92
CA PRO A 85 30.00 77.94 -35.57
C PRO A 85 29.33 77.72 -36.93
N ARG A 86 30.21 77.39 -37.87
CA ARG A 86 29.96 76.94 -39.22
C ARG A 86 28.83 75.92 -39.29
N THR A 87 28.01 76.09 -40.32
CA THR A 87 27.23 75.03 -40.96
C THR A 87 28.06 73.76 -41.17
N SER A 88 27.79 72.74 -40.38
CA SER A 88 27.95 71.35 -40.78
C SER A 88 26.57 70.71 -40.70
N LYS A 89 25.90 70.65 -41.85
CA LYS A 89 24.79 69.71 -42.09
C LYS A 89 25.37 68.30 -42.02
N GLY A 90 25.56 67.79 -40.81
CA GLY A 90 25.75 66.38 -40.54
C GLY A 90 24.35 65.76 -40.52
N GLN A 91 23.99 65.11 -41.62
CA GLN A 91 22.81 64.26 -41.74
C GLN A 91 22.72 63.35 -40.52
N LYS A 92 21.78 63.65 -39.63
CA LYS A 92 21.28 62.71 -38.63
C LYS A 92 20.31 61.77 -39.34
N GLU A 93 20.82 61.03 -40.33
CA GLU A 93 20.06 60.01 -41.02
C GLU A 93 20.05 58.76 -40.14
N THR A 94 18.87 58.50 -39.61
CA THR A 94 18.51 57.38 -38.77
C THR A 94 18.42 56.14 -39.68
N LEU A 95 19.55 55.65 -40.18
CA LEU A 95 19.63 54.41 -40.94
C LEU A 95 20.12 53.30 -40.01
N SER A 96 19.16 52.54 -39.48
CA SER A 96 19.41 51.28 -38.80
C SER A 96 20.18 50.35 -39.74
N SER A 97 21.48 50.15 -39.47
CA SER A 97 22.32 49.20 -40.21
C SER A 97 21.68 47.81 -40.22
N PRO A 98 21.69 47.06 -41.35
CA PRO A 98 21.10 45.72 -41.44
C PRO A 98 21.47 44.78 -40.29
N LEU A 99 22.75 44.81 -39.87
CA LEU A 99 23.26 44.05 -38.73
C LEU A 99 22.59 44.45 -37.40
N GLY A 100 22.25 45.73 -37.23
CA GLY A 100 21.52 46.21 -36.07
C GLY A 100 20.09 45.66 -35.98
N LYS A 101 19.43 45.45 -37.11
CA LYS A 101 18.09 44.84 -37.18
C LYS A 101 18.14 43.35 -36.85
N GLU A 102 19.15 42.64 -37.34
CA GLU A 102 19.35 41.21 -37.04
C GLU A 102 19.65 40.96 -35.56
N ILE A 103 20.45 41.83 -34.93
CA ILE A 103 20.70 41.80 -33.48
C ILE A 103 19.41 42.00 -32.71
N ALA A 104 18.63 43.04 -33.01
CA ALA A 104 17.36 43.28 -32.32
C ALA A 104 16.38 42.10 -32.50
N ALA A 105 16.28 41.54 -33.71
CA ALA A 105 15.42 40.39 -33.98
C ALA A 105 15.89 39.12 -33.27
N PHE A 106 17.19 38.94 -33.05
CA PHE A 106 17.73 37.84 -32.25
C PHE A 106 17.46 38.04 -30.76
N GLU A 107 17.68 39.24 -30.24
CA GLU A 107 17.38 39.56 -28.83
C GLU A 107 15.90 39.38 -28.51
N GLU A 108 14.99 39.77 -29.41
CA GLU A 108 13.55 39.54 -29.27
C GLU A 108 13.20 38.05 -29.27
N ALA A 109 13.74 37.29 -30.24
CA ALA A 109 13.54 35.84 -30.31
C ALA A 109 14.11 35.13 -29.07
N ALA A 110 15.27 35.58 -28.57
CA ALA A 110 15.88 35.07 -27.34
C ALA A 110 14.98 35.32 -26.13
N GLN A 111 14.43 36.52 -25.98
CA GLN A 111 13.49 36.83 -24.90
C GLN A 111 12.21 35.99 -24.98
N GLN A 112 11.65 35.82 -26.18
CA GLN A 112 10.47 34.97 -26.38
C GLN A 112 10.78 33.50 -26.02
N MET A 113 11.95 33.01 -26.41
CA MET A 113 12.38 31.65 -26.09
C MET A 113 12.60 31.45 -24.58
N LEU A 114 13.20 32.42 -23.88
CA LEU A 114 13.34 32.40 -22.42
C LEU A 114 11.97 32.33 -21.72
N ARG A 115 10.97 33.06 -22.22
CA ARG A 115 9.58 32.96 -21.71
C ARG A 115 8.99 31.57 -21.95
N ARG A 116 9.16 30.99 -23.15
CA ARG A 116 8.72 29.61 -23.44
C ARG A 116 9.38 28.59 -22.51
N MET A 117 10.69 28.69 -22.28
CA MET A 117 11.41 27.82 -21.34
C MET A 117 10.90 27.95 -19.90
N ASN A 118 10.53 29.16 -19.45
CA ASN A 118 9.94 29.34 -18.13
C ASN A 118 8.59 28.64 -17.99
N VAL A 119 7.72 28.75 -19.00
CA VAL A 119 6.43 28.04 -19.02
C VAL A 119 6.64 26.52 -19.03
N MET A 120 7.60 26.04 -19.82
CA MET A 120 7.98 24.62 -19.83
C MET A 120 8.47 24.16 -18.46
N LEU A 121 9.33 24.92 -17.78
CA LEU A 121 9.78 24.58 -16.42
C LEU A 121 8.63 24.48 -15.43
N VAL A 122 7.64 25.37 -15.49
CA VAL A 122 6.44 25.26 -14.64
C VAL A 122 5.69 23.96 -14.96
N THR A 123 5.56 23.62 -16.25
CA THR A 123 4.89 22.40 -16.70
C THR A 123 5.62 21.15 -16.22
N VAL A 124 6.92 21.04 -16.51
CA VAL A 124 7.82 19.95 -16.06
C VAL A 124 7.76 19.81 -14.53
N LYS A 125 7.77 20.94 -13.81
CA LYS A 125 7.68 20.92 -12.34
C LYS A 125 6.33 20.42 -11.82
N GLY A 126 5.26 20.65 -12.58
CA GLY A 126 3.90 20.20 -12.26
C GLY A 126 3.59 18.74 -12.62
N VAL A 127 4.41 18.08 -13.43
CA VAL A 127 4.19 16.69 -13.89
C VAL A 127 4.04 15.70 -12.73
N GLY A 128 4.64 15.98 -11.57
CA GLY A 128 4.52 15.13 -10.37
C GLY A 128 3.09 14.94 -9.84
N SER A 129 2.13 15.76 -10.28
CA SER A 129 0.71 15.61 -9.93
C SER A 129 -0.04 14.54 -10.73
N GLU A 130 0.49 14.13 -11.88
CA GLU A 130 -0.07 13.02 -12.68
C GLU A 130 0.19 11.70 -11.94
N LYS A 131 -0.81 10.82 -11.85
CA LYS A 131 -0.69 9.58 -11.06
C LYS A 131 0.03 8.45 -11.82
N ASP A 132 -0.01 8.51 -13.13
CA ASP A 132 0.58 7.51 -14.01
C ASP A 132 2.03 7.90 -14.38
N PRO A 133 3.05 7.17 -13.92
CA PRO A 133 4.44 7.46 -14.22
C PRO A 133 4.76 7.36 -15.72
N GLY A 134 4.06 6.50 -16.47
CA GLY A 134 4.20 6.41 -17.92
C GLY A 134 3.75 7.70 -18.60
N ARG A 135 2.60 8.25 -18.18
CA ARG A 135 2.14 9.57 -18.67
C ARG A 135 3.08 10.70 -18.27
N ARG A 136 3.68 10.64 -17.08
CA ARG A 136 4.71 11.61 -16.67
C ARG A 136 5.85 11.64 -17.69
N LEU A 137 6.38 10.47 -18.07
CA LEU A 137 7.44 10.34 -19.08
C LEU A 137 6.99 10.87 -20.45
N GLU A 138 5.79 10.48 -20.92
CA GLU A 138 5.25 10.94 -22.21
C GLU A 138 5.15 12.46 -22.29
N VAL A 139 4.68 13.13 -21.23
CA VAL A 139 4.61 14.60 -21.18
C VAL A 139 6.01 15.21 -21.24
N LEU A 140 6.97 14.70 -20.46
CA LEU A 140 8.33 15.21 -20.43
C LEU A 140 9.04 15.08 -21.79
N GLU A 141 8.92 13.92 -22.44
CA GLU A 141 9.48 13.67 -23.77
C GLU A 141 8.84 14.55 -24.83
N ARG A 142 7.51 14.68 -24.78
CA ARG A 142 6.76 15.55 -25.68
C ARG A 142 7.22 16.99 -25.56
N GLU A 143 7.25 17.57 -24.37
CA GLU A 143 7.64 18.96 -24.15
C GLU A 143 9.08 19.24 -24.60
N LEU A 144 10.02 18.32 -24.30
CA LEU A 144 11.40 18.43 -24.81
C LEU A 144 11.47 18.36 -26.34
N SER A 145 10.71 17.46 -26.97
CA SER A 145 10.72 17.28 -28.42
C SER A 145 10.24 18.52 -29.18
N PHE A 146 9.27 19.27 -28.61
CA PHE A 146 8.77 20.51 -29.20
C PHE A 146 9.72 21.70 -29.05
N LEU A 147 10.51 21.74 -27.98
CA LEU A 147 11.33 22.92 -27.66
C LEU A 147 12.80 22.78 -28.11
N ALA A 148 13.37 21.57 -28.06
CA ALA A 148 14.80 21.35 -28.32
C ALA A 148 15.25 21.80 -29.73
N PRO A 149 14.52 21.53 -30.83
CA PRO A 149 14.95 21.94 -32.17
C PRO A 149 14.99 23.47 -32.33
N ASP A 150 13.98 24.16 -31.81
CA ASP A 150 13.87 25.63 -31.87
C ASP A 150 15.02 26.29 -31.10
N ILE A 151 15.36 25.76 -29.92
CA ILE A 151 16.46 26.28 -29.10
C ILE A 151 17.81 26.03 -29.77
N ALA A 152 18.04 24.83 -30.30
CA ALA A 152 19.29 24.50 -30.98
C ALA A 152 19.51 25.44 -32.19
N THR A 153 18.46 25.68 -32.97
CA THR A 153 18.47 26.61 -34.09
C THR A 153 18.76 28.04 -33.65
N LEU A 154 18.09 28.51 -32.59
CA LEU A 154 18.27 29.86 -32.07
C LEU A 154 19.68 30.08 -31.50
N ILE A 155 20.22 29.12 -30.75
CA ILE A 155 21.59 29.17 -30.21
C ILE A 155 22.60 29.22 -31.36
N SER A 156 22.45 28.35 -32.38
CA SER A 156 23.34 28.33 -33.54
C SER A 156 23.31 29.64 -34.32
N ARG A 157 22.11 30.21 -34.54
CA ARG A 157 21.95 31.54 -35.15
C ARG A 157 22.67 32.61 -34.33
N GLY A 158 22.54 32.56 -33.00
CA GLY A 158 23.22 33.48 -32.10
C GLY A 158 24.75 33.35 -32.13
N ASP A 159 25.29 32.13 -32.22
CA ASP A 159 26.74 31.89 -32.34
C ASP A 159 27.30 32.51 -33.61
N GLY A 160 26.61 32.30 -34.74
CA GLY A 160 26.96 32.91 -36.02
C GLY A 160 26.91 34.43 -35.96
N LEU A 161 25.85 34.99 -35.37
CA LEU A 161 25.69 36.43 -35.25
C LEU A 161 26.78 37.06 -34.36
N ILE A 162 27.14 36.43 -33.24
CA ILE A 162 28.23 36.90 -32.37
C ILE A 162 29.54 36.92 -33.14
N LEU A 163 29.84 35.89 -33.93
CA LEU A 163 31.06 35.84 -34.75
C LEU A 163 31.10 37.00 -35.76
N THR A 164 29.99 37.25 -36.47
CA THR A 164 29.87 38.37 -37.42
C THR A 164 29.98 39.74 -36.75
N VAL A 165 29.37 39.92 -35.57
CA VAL A 165 29.45 41.19 -34.83
C VAL A 165 30.85 41.39 -34.27
N HIS A 166 31.51 40.35 -33.78
CA HIS A 166 32.85 40.43 -33.20
C HIS A 166 33.90 40.96 -34.19
N SER A 167 33.76 40.65 -35.48
CA SER A 167 34.65 41.20 -36.53
C SER A 167 34.51 42.71 -36.72
N ASN A 168 33.37 43.31 -36.35
CA ASN A 168 33.08 44.74 -36.52
C ASN A 168 33.16 45.53 -35.21
N ASP A 169 32.65 44.95 -34.12
CA ASP A 169 32.53 45.55 -32.79
C ASP A 169 32.63 44.45 -31.71
N PRO A 170 33.85 44.18 -31.20
CA PRO A 170 34.07 43.16 -30.17
C PRO A 170 33.32 43.44 -28.87
N PHE A 171 33.14 44.71 -28.50
CA PHE A 171 32.45 45.07 -27.25
C PHE A 171 30.96 44.75 -27.34
N ARG A 172 30.32 45.10 -28.46
CA ARG A 172 28.92 44.76 -28.70
C ARG A 172 28.69 43.27 -28.84
N ALA A 173 29.62 42.53 -29.45
CA ALA A 173 29.56 41.07 -29.49
C ALA A 173 29.62 40.45 -28.10
N GLY A 174 30.50 40.96 -27.23
CA GLY A 174 30.58 40.55 -25.81
C GLY A 174 29.27 40.78 -25.07
N LYS A 175 28.65 41.96 -25.24
CA LYS A 175 27.36 42.29 -24.62
C LYS A 175 26.22 41.39 -25.13
N LEU A 176 26.16 41.12 -26.44
CA LEU A 176 25.16 40.23 -27.05
C LEU A 176 25.30 38.79 -26.54
N LYS A 177 26.54 38.32 -26.40
CA LYS A 177 26.86 37.02 -25.81
C LYS A 177 26.34 36.94 -24.37
N GLU A 178 26.77 37.87 -23.51
CA GLU A 178 26.43 37.84 -22.08
C GLU A 178 24.93 38.02 -21.82
N LEU A 179 24.29 38.99 -22.49
CA LEU A 179 22.90 39.36 -22.17
C LEU A 179 21.85 38.45 -22.80
N SER A 180 22.19 37.71 -23.86
CA SER A 180 21.23 36.90 -24.63
C SER A 180 21.71 35.44 -24.81
N GLN A 181 22.88 35.22 -25.42
CA GLN A 181 23.39 33.89 -25.76
C GLN A 181 23.60 33.01 -24.52
N ASP A 182 24.34 33.53 -23.55
CA ASP A 182 24.72 32.79 -22.35
C ASP A 182 23.48 32.54 -21.48
N LYS A 183 22.55 33.50 -21.40
CA LYS A 183 21.27 33.30 -20.73
C LYS A 183 20.43 32.19 -21.37
N LEU A 184 20.34 32.15 -22.70
CA LEU A 184 19.64 31.08 -23.41
C LEU A 184 20.27 29.71 -23.10
N ARG A 185 21.60 29.63 -23.14
CA ARG A 185 22.34 28.40 -22.84
C ARG A 185 22.11 27.96 -21.40
N SER A 186 22.30 28.84 -20.43
CA SER A 186 22.07 28.55 -19.01
C SER A 186 20.64 28.10 -18.76
N LYS A 187 19.65 28.80 -19.33
CA LYS A 187 18.24 28.44 -19.14
C LYS A 187 17.89 27.11 -19.80
N TRP A 188 18.45 26.82 -20.96
CA TRP A 188 18.28 25.52 -21.60
C TRP A 188 18.90 24.38 -20.79
N GLN A 189 20.07 24.60 -20.19
CA GLN A 189 20.67 23.60 -19.30
C GLN A 189 19.80 23.36 -18.06
N GLU A 190 19.21 24.41 -17.49
CA GLU A 190 18.24 24.28 -16.38
C GLU A 190 17.02 23.43 -16.78
N VAL A 191 16.41 23.72 -17.94
CA VAL A 191 15.27 22.94 -18.47
C VAL A 191 15.63 21.47 -18.65
N LYS A 192 16.79 21.17 -19.27
CA LYS A 192 17.23 19.80 -19.47
C LYS A 192 17.50 19.10 -18.13
N ALA A 193 18.21 19.75 -17.21
CA ALA A 193 18.53 19.17 -15.91
C ALA A 193 17.25 18.85 -15.11
N GLU A 194 16.31 19.79 -15.05
CA GLU A 194 15.01 19.55 -14.39
C GLU A 194 14.26 18.40 -15.07
N CYS A 195 14.24 18.35 -16.41
CA CYS A 195 13.54 17.30 -17.13
C CYS A 195 14.17 15.91 -16.87
N GLU A 196 15.49 15.81 -16.82
CA GLU A 196 16.18 14.54 -16.53
C GLU A 196 15.92 14.09 -15.08
N VAL A 197 15.88 15.02 -14.12
CA VAL A 197 15.46 14.70 -12.74
C VAL A 197 14.04 14.13 -12.73
N ARG A 198 13.08 14.78 -13.41
CA ARG A 198 11.69 14.29 -13.44
C ARG A 198 11.52 12.97 -14.17
N LYS A 199 12.31 12.72 -15.22
CA LYS A 199 12.33 11.41 -15.89
C LYS A 199 12.83 10.32 -14.96
N ALA A 200 13.92 10.58 -14.24
CA ALA A 200 14.46 9.63 -13.27
C ALA A 200 13.44 9.31 -12.17
N GLU A 201 12.77 10.33 -11.61
CA GLU A 201 11.71 10.15 -10.61
C GLU A 201 10.51 9.36 -11.17
N ALA A 202 10.08 9.64 -12.40
CA ALA A 202 8.98 8.92 -13.03
C ALA A 202 9.35 7.45 -13.30
N GLN A 203 10.58 7.19 -13.77
CA GLN A 203 11.08 5.84 -14.03
C GLN A 203 11.22 5.03 -12.72
N GLU A 204 11.79 5.61 -11.67
CA GLU A 204 11.84 4.98 -10.34
C GLU A 204 10.42 4.66 -9.85
N GLY A 205 9.49 5.58 -10.07
CA GLY A 205 8.07 5.40 -9.78
C GLY A 205 7.44 4.21 -10.50
N GLU A 206 7.72 4.05 -11.80
CA GLU A 206 7.26 2.92 -12.61
C GLU A 206 7.82 1.59 -12.11
N GLU A 207 9.12 1.54 -11.80
CA GLU A 207 9.78 0.36 -11.24
C GLU A 207 9.14 -0.06 -9.91
N LYS A 208 8.96 0.89 -8.98
CA LYS A 208 8.27 0.65 -7.70
C LYS A 208 6.85 0.16 -7.89
N LEU A 209 6.08 0.75 -8.81
CA LEU A 209 4.71 0.33 -9.11
C LEU A 209 4.67 -1.08 -9.67
N LYS A 210 5.60 -1.43 -10.55
CA LYS A 210 5.74 -2.78 -11.12
C LYS A 210 6.10 -3.82 -10.06
N GLU A 211 7.02 -3.51 -9.16
CA GLU A 211 7.37 -4.38 -8.03
C GLU A 211 6.18 -4.60 -7.11
N CYS A 212 5.47 -3.53 -6.74
CA CYS A 212 4.28 -3.60 -5.90
C CYS A 212 3.18 -4.46 -6.56
N SER A 213 2.91 -4.20 -7.85
CA SER A 213 1.92 -4.97 -8.63
C SER A 213 2.26 -6.45 -8.72
N LYS A 214 3.55 -6.78 -8.92
CA LYS A 214 4.03 -8.17 -8.91
C LYS A 214 3.80 -8.82 -7.55
N LEU A 215 4.19 -8.14 -6.46
CA LEU A 215 4.02 -8.65 -5.10
C LEU A 215 2.55 -8.86 -4.75
N MET A 216 1.67 -7.93 -5.14
CA MET A 216 0.22 -8.08 -4.98
C MET A 216 -0.30 -9.32 -5.71
N ALA A 217 0.11 -9.54 -6.97
CA ALA A 217 -0.31 -10.71 -7.74
C ALA A 217 0.16 -12.03 -7.12
N GLU A 218 1.40 -12.09 -6.65
CA GLU A 218 1.96 -13.27 -5.97
C GLU A 218 1.24 -13.57 -4.65
N LEU A 219 0.98 -12.53 -3.85
CA LEU A 219 0.24 -12.67 -2.59
C LEU A 219 -1.21 -13.07 -2.81
N GLN A 220 -1.89 -12.50 -3.82
CA GLN A 220 -3.24 -12.89 -4.18
C GLN A 220 -3.32 -14.36 -4.61
N LEU A 221 -2.34 -14.83 -5.39
CA LEU A 221 -2.29 -16.23 -5.80
C LEU A 221 -2.07 -17.14 -4.59
N TRP A 222 -1.10 -16.82 -3.74
CA TRP A 222 -0.85 -17.60 -2.53
C TRP A 222 -2.06 -17.62 -1.59
N LEU A 223 -2.71 -16.48 -1.35
CA LEU A 223 -3.90 -16.37 -0.49
C LEU A 223 -5.09 -17.19 -1.00
N LYS A 224 -5.27 -17.31 -2.32
CA LYS A 224 -6.30 -18.17 -2.91
C LYS A 224 -6.09 -19.64 -2.54
N ASP A 225 -4.85 -20.09 -2.51
CA ASP A 225 -4.48 -21.48 -2.21
C ASP A 225 -4.28 -21.74 -0.71
N ALA A 226 -4.00 -20.71 0.08
CA ALA A 226 -3.62 -20.81 1.48
C ALA A 226 -4.67 -21.52 2.34
N LYS A 227 -5.97 -21.19 2.17
CA LYS A 227 -7.05 -21.83 2.95
C LYS A 227 -7.12 -23.34 2.73
N ARG A 228 -7.13 -23.76 1.46
CA ARG A 228 -7.15 -25.18 1.08
C ARG A 228 -5.91 -25.91 1.59
N ARG A 229 -4.72 -25.30 1.46
CA ARG A 229 -3.46 -25.89 1.95
C ARG A 229 -3.46 -26.03 3.47
N LEU A 230 -4.03 -25.06 4.18
CA LEU A 230 -4.15 -25.08 5.63
C LEU A 230 -5.10 -26.19 6.12
N GLU A 231 -6.24 -26.39 5.44
CA GLU A 231 -7.17 -27.49 5.72
C GLU A 231 -6.52 -28.87 5.50
N GLN A 232 -5.69 -29.01 4.45
CA GLN A 232 -4.98 -30.26 4.13
C GLN A 232 -3.83 -30.55 5.11
N ALA A 233 -3.06 -29.53 5.47
CA ALA A 233 -1.91 -29.64 6.36
C ALA A 233 -2.29 -29.92 7.83
N ASN A 234 -3.55 -29.71 8.22
CA ASN A 234 -4.04 -29.94 9.59
C ASN A 234 -3.87 -31.39 10.08
N ASN A 235 -3.65 -32.35 9.18
CA ASN A 235 -3.48 -33.76 9.53
C ASN A 235 -2.01 -34.22 9.59
N GLU A 236 -1.04 -33.39 9.18
CA GLU A 236 0.38 -33.77 9.09
C GLU A 236 1.30 -32.70 9.71
N GLU A 237 1.95 -33.03 10.84
CA GLU A 237 2.79 -32.09 11.60
C GLU A 237 3.94 -31.48 10.77
N VAL A 238 4.55 -32.27 9.88
CA VAL A 238 5.62 -31.82 8.99
C VAL A 238 5.10 -30.78 8.00
N GLN A 239 3.90 -30.97 7.45
CA GLN A 239 3.27 -30.01 6.54
C GLN A 239 2.85 -28.74 7.29
N LEU A 240 2.42 -28.86 8.54
CA LEU A 240 2.07 -27.71 9.39
C LEU A 240 3.30 -26.84 9.72
N LYS A 241 4.45 -27.46 10.01
CA LYS A 241 5.72 -26.73 10.22
C LYS A 241 6.19 -26.04 8.93
N ALA A 242 6.13 -26.72 7.79
CA ALA A 242 6.46 -26.10 6.50
C ALA A 242 5.51 -24.93 6.17
N PHE A 243 4.22 -25.08 6.47
CA PHE A 243 3.24 -24.01 6.31
C PHE A 243 3.51 -22.83 7.26
N GLN A 244 3.93 -23.08 8.51
CA GLN A 244 4.34 -22.03 9.46
C GLN A 244 5.51 -21.20 8.92
N GLU A 245 6.56 -21.84 8.40
CA GLU A 245 7.72 -21.13 7.82
C GLU A 245 7.32 -20.29 6.60
N GLU A 246 6.49 -20.84 5.71
CA GLU A 246 5.91 -20.07 4.60
C GLU A 246 5.05 -18.91 5.09
N PHE A 247 4.24 -19.12 6.12
CA PHE A 247 3.35 -18.11 6.69
C PHE A 247 4.15 -16.93 7.26
N GLU A 248 5.23 -17.18 8.00
CA GLU A 248 6.13 -16.13 8.51
C GLU A 248 6.80 -15.35 7.38
N LYS A 249 7.19 -16.02 6.30
CA LYS A 249 7.69 -15.36 5.10
C LYS A 249 6.62 -14.45 4.47
N LYS A 250 5.38 -14.94 4.36
CA LYS A 250 4.26 -14.15 3.82
C LYS A 250 3.86 -12.98 4.72
N GLU A 251 3.99 -13.10 6.03
CA GLU A 251 3.79 -11.97 6.96
C GLU A 251 4.75 -10.82 6.67
N LYS A 252 6.04 -11.14 6.41
CA LYS A 252 7.05 -10.15 6.00
C LYS A 252 6.75 -9.56 4.62
N GLU A 253 6.31 -10.37 3.67
CA GLU A 253 5.92 -9.89 2.33
C GLU A 253 4.69 -8.96 2.39
N ILE A 254 3.70 -9.24 3.25
CA ILE A 254 2.55 -8.35 3.49
C ILE A 254 2.99 -7.03 4.13
N ALA A 255 3.90 -7.08 5.11
CA ALA A 255 4.46 -5.86 5.69
C ALA A 255 5.21 -5.01 4.63
N SER A 256 6.02 -5.68 3.79
CA SER A 256 6.73 -5.02 2.68
C SER A 256 5.77 -4.45 1.63
N LEU A 257 4.65 -5.13 1.34
CA LEU A 257 3.61 -4.61 0.45
C LEU A 257 3.04 -3.30 1.01
N ASN A 258 2.66 -3.27 2.28
CA ASN A 258 2.08 -2.08 2.90
C ASN A 258 3.07 -0.89 2.92
N GLU A 259 4.36 -1.16 3.16
CA GLU A 259 5.42 -0.16 3.06
C GLU A 259 5.54 0.38 1.63
N LYS A 260 5.56 -0.50 0.62
CA LYS A 260 5.60 -0.10 -0.80
C LYS A 260 4.36 0.71 -1.20
N CYS A 261 3.17 0.37 -0.73
CA CYS A 261 1.96 1.16 -0.96
C CYS A 261 2.05 2.56 -0.35
N THR A 262 2.56 2.67 0.89
CA THR A 262 2.77 3.97 1.56
C THR A 262 3.78 4.84 0.80
N GLU A 263 4.84 4.23 0.28
CA GLU A 263 5.83 4.93 -0.54
C GLU A 263 5.24 5.39 -1.89
N LEU A 264 4.41 4.57 -2.55
CA LEU A 264 3.71 4.96 -3.77
C LEU A 264 2.73 6.12 -3.54
N GLU A 265 2.03 6.14 -2.40
CA GLU A 265 1.18 7.25 -1.97
C GLU A 265 1.99 8.54 -1.83
N ARG A 266 3.14 8.48 -1.16
CA ARG A 266 4.05 9.62 -0.98
C ARG A 266 4.52 10.19 -2.32
N LEU A 267 4.73 9.33 -3.32
CA LEU A 267 5.13 9.71 -4.68
C LEU A 267 3.95 10.13 -5.58
N GLN A 268 2.71 10.06 -5.07
CA GLN A 268 1.47 10.30 -5.78
C GLN A 268 1.30 9.39 -7.01
N ILE A 269 1.70 8.12 -6.91
CA ILE A 269 1.69 7.16 -8.02
C ILE A 269 0.60 6.11 -7.81
N GLY A 270 -0.27 5.92 -8.82
CA GLY A 270 -1.14 4.75 -8.96
C GLY A 270 -1.97 4.36 -7.72
N HIS A 271 -2.29 5.32 -6.85
CA HIS A 271 -2.68 5.06 -5.46
C HIS A 271 -4.07 4.43 -5.31
N GLU A 272 -5.08 4.83 -6.09
CA GLU A 272 -6.48 4.39 -5.88
C GLU A 272 -6.67 2.87 -6.11
N ASP A 273 -6.34 2.34 -7.30
CA ASP A 273 -6.52 0.91 -7.60
C ASP A 273 -5.57 0.01 -6.78
N THR A 274 -4.38 0.52 -6.45
CA THR A 274 -3.37 -0.19 -5.65
C THR A 274 -3.80 -0.30 -4.19
N GLU A 275 -4.38 0.77 -3.63
CA GLU A 275 -4.87 0.82 -2.26
C GLU A 275 -6.04 -0.15 -2.05
N ASP A 276 -7.03 -0.13 -2.93
CA ASP A 276 -8.17 -1.05 -2.88
C ASP A 276 -7.71 -2.51 -2.94
N THR A 277 -6.76 -2.80 -3.83
CA THR A 277 -6.19 -4.14 -3.98
C THR A 277 -5.41 -4.57 -2.74
N ALA A 278 -4.60 -3.68 -2.17
CA ALA A 278 -3.84 -3.93 -0.95
C ALA A 278 -4.76 -4.13 0.27
N ALA A 279 -5.85 -3.36 0.38
CA ALA A 279 -6.85 -3.53 1.43
C ALA A 279 -7.51 -4.92 1.36
N LEU A 280 -7.91 -5.35 0.16
CA LEU A 280 -8.48 -6.69 -0.06
C LEU A 280 -7.47 -7.81 0.27
N ILE A 281 -6.19 -7.62 -0.05
CA ILE A 281 -5.12 -8.57 0.31
C ILE A 281 -4.98 -8.66 1.83
N ASN A 282 -4.97 -7.51 2.52
CA ASN A 282 -4.87 -7.46 3.98
C ASN A 282 -6.08 -8.12 4.66
N GLU A 283 -7.30 -7.89 4.17
CA GLU A 283 -8.51 -8.56 4.67
C GLU A 283 -8.39 -10.09 4.57
N LYS A 284 -8.04 -10.60 3.38
CA LYS A 284 -7.85 -12.04 3.14
C LYS A 284 -6.71 -12.62 3.98
N TRP A 285 -5.64 -11.86 4.17
CA TRP A 285 -4.54 -12.24 5.05
C TRP A 285 -5.00 -12.38 6.49
N GLN A 286 -5.80 -11.46 7.03
CA GLN A 286 -6.34 -11.57 8.39
C GLN A 286 -7.24 -12.80 8.56
N ASP A 287 -8.05 -13.12 7.56
CA ASP A 287 -8.88 -14.33 7.58
C ASP A 287 -8.03 -15.61 7.61
N VAL A 288 -7.03 -15.73 6.72
CA VAL A 288 -6.08 -16.86 6.73
C VAL A 288 -5.32 -16.92 8.07
N ARG A 289 -4.90 -15.78 8.61
CA ARG A 289 -4.23 -15.69 9.92
C ARG A 289 -5.13 -16.17 11.06
N GLY A 290 -6.41 -15.79 11.05
CA GLY A 290 -7.39 -16.23 12.03
C GLY A 290 -7.60 -17.74 11.99
N GLN A 291 -7.75 -18.31 10.80
CA GLN A 291 -7.84 -19.77 10.60
C GLN A 291 -6.58 -20.48 11.07
N PHE A 292 -5.40 -19.94 10.72
CA PHE A 292 -4.12 -20.51 11.12
C PHE A 292 -3.95 -20.55 12.65
N GLN A 293 -4.34 -19.48 13.34
CA GLN A 293 -4.34 -19.45 14.81
C GLN A 293 -5.36 -20.43 15.41
N HIS A 294 -6.52 -20.62 14.77
CA HIS A 294 -7.51 -21.61 15.21
C HIS A 294 -6.96 -23.03 15.07
N PHE A 295 -6.29 -23.36 13.97
CA PHE A 295 -5.64 -24.66 13.78
C PHE A 295 -4.45 -24.88 14.72
N GLN A 296 -3.65 -23.85 15.03
CA GLN A 296 -2.62 -23.98 16.08
C GLN A 296 -3.23 -24.26 17.46
N LYS A 297 -4.34 -23.60 17.82
CA LYS A 297 -5.02 -23.83 19.10
C LYS A 297 -5.71 -25.19 19.15
N GLY A 298 -6.42 -25.57 18.09
CA GLY A 298 -7.07 -26.88 17.96
C GLY A 298 -6.06 -28.03 17.83
N SER A 299 -4.88 -27.78 17.26
CA SER A 299 -3.75 -28.71 17.27
C SER A 299 -3.12 -28.81 18.65
N LYS A 300 -3.02 -27.73 19.44
CA LYS A 300 -2.64 -27.82 20.86
C LYS A 300 -3.67 -28.53 21.74
N GLU A 301 -4.94 -28.51 21.36
CA GLU A 301 -6.00 -29.28 22.03
C GLU A 301 -6.06 -30.75 21.58
N LYS A 302 -5.61 -31.07 20.34
CA LYS A 302 -5.56 -32.45 19.80
C LYS A 302 -4.20 -33.14 19.95
N ILE A 303 -3.11 -32.38 20.10
CA ILE A 303 -1.74 -32.86 20.29
C ILE A 303 -1.37 -32.61 21.75
N VAL A 304 -1.40 -33.70 22.51
CA VAL A 304 -0.55 -33.87 23.69
C VAL A 304 0.86 -33.39 23.35
N PRO A 305 1.42 -32.34 23.99
CA PRO A 305 2.79 -31.97 23.72
C PRO A 305 3.69 -33.04 24.34
N ASP A 306 4.22 -33.94 23.49
CA ASP A 306 5.46 -34.64 23.76
C ASP A 306 6.61 -33.65 23.60
N SER A 307 6.69 -32.71 24.54
CA SER A 307 7.88 -31.91 24.76
C SER A 307 8.25 -32.07 26.21
N LYS A 308 9.35 -32.78 26.45
CA LYS A 308 10.04 -32.94 27.73
C LYS A 308 10.31 -31.58 28.39
N MET A 309 9.32 -31.07 29.09
CA MET A 309 9.46 -30.17 30.23
C MET A 309 8.64 -30.81 31.35
N ASP A 310 9.16 -30.75 32.56
CA ASP A 310 8.72 -31.44 33.78
C ASP A 310 7.34 -30.94 34.30
N ILE A 311 6.32 -30.93 33.43
CA ILE A 311 4.94 -30.48 33.67
C ILE A 311 4.04 -31.65 34.11
N GLY A 312 4.43 -32.90 33.79
CA GLY A 312 3.69 -34.10 34.20
C GLY A 312 3.57 -34.24 35.73
N GLY A 313 4.52 -33.66 36.48
CA GLY A 313 4.49 -33.64 37.94
C GLY A 313 3.35 -32.80 38.52
N THR A 314 3.11 -31.62 37.95
CA THR A 314 2.06 -30.68 38.38
C THR A 314 0.67 -31.17 37.98
N GLN A 315 0.51 -31.67 36.74
CA GLN A 315 -0.79 -32.13 36.24
C GLN A 315 -1.31 -33.36 37.00
N ALA A 316 -0.44 -34.31 37.35
CA ALA A 316 -0.82 -35.48 38.15
C ALA A 316 -1.19 -35.10 39.60
N ALA A 317 -0.48 -34.13 40.19
CA ALA A 317 -0.77 -33.65 41.54
C ALA A 317 -2.10 -32.87 41.63
N GLU A 318 -2.37 -32.02 40.64
CA GLU A 318 -3.66 -31.33 40.50
C GLU A 318 -4.80 -32.31 40.28
N PHE A 319 -4.60 -33.33 39.43
CA PHE A 319 -5.58 -34.39 39.23
C PHE A 319 -5.89 -35.15 40.53
N VAL A 320 -4.88 -35.57 41.28
CA VAL A 320 -5.06 -36.22 42.59
C VAL A 320 -5.84 -35.31 43.56
N THR A 321 -5.59 -34.00 43.53
CA THR A 321 -6.33 -33.03 44.35
C THR A 321 -7.80 -32.96 43.96
N ARG A 322 -8.12 -32.95 42.66
CA ARG A 322 -9.51 -33.01 42.18
C ARG A 322 -10.20 -34.31 42.59
N VAL A 323 -9.53 -35.46 42.43
CA VAL A 323 -10.06 -36.76 42.86
C VAL A 323 -10.36 -36.76 44.36
N ASN A 324 -9.46 -36.25 45.19
CA ASN A 324 -9.69 -36.17 46.63
C ASN A 324 -10.86 -35.25 47.00
N LYS A 325 -11.04 -34.12 46.31
CA LYS A 325 -12.20 -33.23 46.52
C LYS A 325 -13.52 -33.95 46.23
N VAL A 326 -13.58 -34.74 45.16
CA VAL A 326 -14.76 -35.54 44.81
C VAL A 326 -14.97 -36.68 45.83
N ARG A 327 -13.90 -37.30 46.34
CA ARG A 327 -13.98 -38.30 47.41
C ARG A 327 -14.47 -37.74 48.74
N GLU A 328 -14.08 -36.51 49.09
CA GLU A 328 -14.60 -35.81 50.28
C GLU A 328 -16.11 -35.51 50.15
N ALA A 329 -16.55 -35.06 48.97
CA ALA A 329 -17.96 -34.88 48.69
C ALA A 329 -18.73 -36.21 48.76
N THR A 330 -18.18 -37.29 48.19
CA THR A 330 -18.74 -38.65 48.26
C THR A 330 -18.84 -39.14 49.71
N SER A 331 -17.80 -38.89 50.51
CA SER A 331 -17.79 -39.21 51.95
C SER A 331 -18.84 -38.41 52.72
N THR A 332 -19.09 -37.16 52.33
CA THR A 332 -20.14 -36.33 52.93
C THR A 332 -21.52 -36.90 52.63
N ILE A 333 -21.79 -37.29 51.39
CA ILE A 333 -23.04 -37.97 51.01
C ILE A 333 -23.18 -39.30 51.76
N SER A 334 -22.11 -40.08 51.88
CA SER A 334 -22.10 -41.33 52.67
C SER A 334 -22.47 -41.08 54.13
N ARG A 335 -21.94 -40.01 54.76
CA ARG A 335 -22.29 -39.64 56.14
C ARG A 335 -23.74 -39.19 56.26
N GLN A 336 -24.24 -38.39 55.32
CA GLN A 336 -25.64 -37.96 55.27
C GLN A 336 -26.56 -39.16 55.16
N LEU A 337 -26.23 -40.09 54.26
CA LEU A 337 -26.93 -41.34 54.11
C LEU A 337 -26.93 -42.09 55.45
N ASN A 338 -25.80 -42.27 56.12
CA ASN A 338 -25.73 -42.97 57.41
C ASN A 338 -26.19 -42.16 58.64
N SER A 339 -26.67 -40.93 58.48
CA SER A 339 -27.12 -40.09 59.59
C SER A 339 -28.61 -40.21 59.86
N PHE A 340 -29.03 -39.83 61.06
CA PHE A 340 -30.46 -39.69 61.38
C PHE A 340 -31.09 -38.61 60.46
N PRO A 341 -32.31 -38.79 59.92
CA PRO A 341 -33.31 -39.83 60.21
C PRO A 341 -33.17 -41.13 59.38
N LEU A 342 -32.19 -41.20 58.46
CA LEU A 342 -32.03 -42.33 57.54
C LEU A 342 -31.37 -43.56 58.16
N GLY A 343 -30.58 -43.38 59.22
CA GLY A 343 -29.83 -44.45 59.91
C GLY A 343 -30.64 -45.23 60.97
N GLY A 344 -31.91 -44.90 61.19
CA GLY A 344 -32.78 -45.52 62.19
C GLY A 344 -33.96 -46.30 61.58
N TRP A 345 -34.64 -47.11 62.40
CA TRP A 345 -35.79 -47.94 62.00
C TRP A 345 -37.13 -47.33 62.47
N ASP A 346 -37.15 -46.02 62.74
CA ASP A 346 -38.31 -45.35 63.33
C ASP A 346 -39.28 -44.87 62.24
N TYR A 347 -40.42 -45.56 62.15
CA TYR A 347 -41.50 -45.33 61.20
C TYR A 347 -42.19 -43.94 61.35
N ASP A 348 -42.00 -43.25 62.48
CA ASP A 348 -42.56 -41.90 62.71
C ASP A 348 -41.84 -40.79 61.94
N THR A 349 -40.70 -41.10 61.32
CA THR A 349 -39.84 -40.11 60.64
C THR A 349 -39.92 -40.16 59.11
N PHE A 350 -40.82 -40.94 58.52
CA PHE A 350 -40.90 -41.14 57.06
C PHE A 350 -40.91 -39.85 56.22
N PRO A 351 -41.70 -38.80 56.53
CA PRO A 351 -41.65 -37.57 55.74
C PRO A 351 -40.27 -36.89 55.77
N ALA A 352 -39.57 -36.96 56.91
CA ALA A 352 -38.22 -36.43 57.06
C ALA A 352 -37.17 -37.33 56.37
N GLN A 353 -37.37 -38.65 56.37
CA GLN A 353 -36.55 -39.61 55.62
C GLN A 353 -36.67 -39.39 54.12
N GLU A 354 -37.88 -39.20 53.59
CA GLU A 354 -38.10 -38.92 52.17
C GLU A 354 -37.41 -37.62 51.73
N GLU A 355 -37.51 -36.56 52.53
CA GLU A 355 -36.83 -35.29 52.25
C GLU A 355 -35.29 -35.45 52.28
N CYS A 356 -34.76 -36.21 53.23
CA CYS A 356 -33.34 -36.52 53.31
C CYS A 356 -32.84 -37.38 52.14
N LEU A 357 -33.59 -38.41 51.73
CA LEU A 357 -33.27 -39.22 50.56
C LEU A 357 -33.33 -38.41 49.26
N LYS A 358 -34.28 -37.48 49.15
CA LYS A 358 -34.34 -36.54 48.02
C LYS A 358 -33.09 -35.66 47.95
N LYS A 359 -32.64 -35.10 49.07
CA LYS A 359 -31.39 -34.32 49.15
C LYS A 359 -30.15 -35.15 48.79
N VAL A 360 -30.08 -36.39 49.24
CA VAL A 360 -29.01 -37.34 48.87
C VAL A 360 -29.03 -37.62 47.36
N ARG A 361 -30.22 -37.86 46.78
CA ARG A 361 -30.39 -38.09 45.33
C ARG A 361 -29.93 -36.89 44.51
N GLU A 362 -30.31 -35.68 44.92
CA GLU A 362 -29.90 -34.43 44.26
C GLU A 362 -28.37 -34.25 44.36
N SER A 363 -27.78 -34.54 45.52
CA SER A 363 -26.33 -34.47 45.73
C SER A 363 -25.56 -35.50 44.91
N LEU A 364 -26.07 -36.73 44.79
CA LEU A 364 -25.54 -37.77 43.89
C LEU A 364 -25.65 -37.35 42.42
N GLY A 365 -26.81 -36.79 42.02
CA GLY A 365 -27.02 -36.28 40.67
C GLY A 365 -26.04 -35.16 40.32
N ALA A 366 -25.76 -34.25 41.26
CA ALA A 366 -24.82 -33.15 41.07
C ALA A 366 -23.35 -33.62 41.04
N LEU A 367 -22.99 -34.67 41.79
CA LEU A 367 -21.62 -35.19 41.86
C LEU A 367 -21.26 -36.13 40.72
N LYS A 368 -22.26 -36.78 40.08
CA LYS A 368 -22.07 -37.73 39.00
C LYS A 368 -21.24 -37.20 37.81
N PRO A 369 -21.48 -35.99 37.27
CA PRO A 369 -20.66 -35.46 36.18
C PRO A 369 -19.18 -35.35 36.54
N SER A 370 -18.85 -34.97 37.78
CA SER A 370 -17.46 -34.87 38.24
C SER A 370 -16.78 -36.23 38.38
N VAL A 371 -17.53 -37.28 38.74
CA VAL A 371 -17.01 -38.67 38.77
C VAL A 371 -16.76 -39.16 37.34
N ASP A 372 -17.71 -38.93 36.42
CA ASP A 372 -17.58 -39.32 35.02
C ASP A 372 -16.40 -38.60 34.32
N GLU A 373 -16.18 -37.31 34.63
CA GLU A 373 -15.04 -36.51 34.14
C GLU A 373 -13.69 -37.07 34.64
N ILE A 374 -13.59 -37.43 35.92
CA ILE A 374 -12.40 -38.08 36.48
C ILE A 374 -12.08 -39.40 35.76
N GLU A 375 -13.12 -40.20 35.46
CA GLU A 375 -12.94 -41.46 34.76
C GLU A 375 -12.48 -41.29 33.31
N TYR A 376 -13.00 -40.28 32.64
CA TYR A 376 -12.59 -39.93 31.29
C TYR A 376 -11.12 -39.47 31.24
N ASP A 377 -10.73 -38.61 32.18
CA ASP A 377 -9.39 -38.02 32.24
C ASP A 377 -8.29 -39.00 32.69
N ARG A 378 -8.66 -40.06 33.43
CA ARG A 378 -7.73 -41.01 34.08
C ARG A 378 -6.64 -41.50 33.14
N ASP A 379 -7.02 -42.05 32.00
CA ASP A 379 -6.08 -42.65 31.04
C ASP A 379 -5.23 -41.60 30.32
N GLY A 380 -5.75 -40.36 30.19
CA GLY A 380 -5.00 -39.22 29.69
C GLY A 380 -3.90 -38.77 30.66
N VAL A 381 -4.23 -38.69 31.95
CA VAL A 381 -3.28 -38.28 33.01
C VAL A 381 -2.26 -39.37 33.30
N MET A 382 -2.68 -40.64 33.39
CA MET A 382 -1.77 -41.76 33.64
C MET A 382 -0.72 -41.95 32.54
N ARG A 383 -1.07 -41.68 31.27
CA ARG A 383 -0.11 -41.76 30.16
C ARG A 383 0.99 -40.69 30.23
N ARG A 384 0.73 -39.57 30.91
CA ARG A 384 1.65 -38.42 31.00
C ARG A 384 2.39 -38.33 32.34
N ALA A 385 1.94 -39.07 33.36
CA ALA A 385 2.53 -39.08 34.69
C ALA A 385 3.78 -39.96 34.77
N LYS A 386 4.72 -39.61 35.67
CA LYS A 386 5.82 -40.53 36.05
C LYS A 386 5.24 -41.80 36.67
N ARG A 387 5.98 -42.92 36.63
CA ARG A 387 5.49 -44.24 37.08
C ARG A 387 4.88 -44.20 38.48
N GLU A 388 5.56 -43.57 39.44
CA GLU A 388 5.13 -43.47 40.83
C GLU A 388 3.86 -42.61 40.99
N GLN A 389 3.74 -41.54 40.18
CA GLN A 389 2.57 -40.67 40.16
C GLN A 389 1.38 -41.33 39.47
N GLY A 390 1.62 -42.08 38.39
CA GLY A 390 0.61 -42.89 37.72
C GLY A 390 0.03 -43.97 38.64
N ASP A 391 0.87 -44.59 39.46
CA ASP A 391 0.42 -45.55 40.49
C ASP A 391 -0.38 -44.87 41.61
N GLN A 392 -0.03 -43.65 42.00
CA GLN A 392 -0.83 -42.86 42.94
C GLN A 392 -2.19 -42.46 42.35
N VAL A 393 -2.22 -41.99 41.10
CA VAL A 393 -3.45 -41.64 40.37
C VAL A 393 -4.38 -42.84 40.27
N ARG A 394 -3.85 -44.00 39.86
CA ARG A 394 -4.63 -45.25 39.79
C ARG A 394 -5.29 -45.58 41.13
N ARG A 395 -4.51 -45.57 42.21
CA ARG A 395 -5.00 -45.88 43.57
C ARG A 395 -6.12 -44.95 44.04
N VAL A 396 -6.02 -43.64 43.79
CA VAL A 396 -7.04 -42.69 44.25
C VAL A 396 -8.33 -42.78 43.43
N VAL A 397 -8.22 -43.06 42.13
CA VAL A 397 -9.39 -43.24 41.25
C VAL A 397 -10.11 -44.55 41.56
N ASP A 398 -9.37 -45.66 41.73
CA ASP A 398 -9.96 -46.95 42.12
C ASP A 398 -10.72 -46.83 43.45
N LYS A 399 -10.15 -46.09 44.40
CA LYS A 399 -10.81 -45.82 45.68
C LYS A 399 -12.05 -44.94 45.54
N LEU A 400 -12.03 -43.92 44.67
CA LEU A 400 -13.22 -43.15 44.36
C LEU A 400 -14.32 -44.03 43.73
N ARG A 401 -13.97 -44.93 42.80
CA ARG A 401 -14.93 -45.86 42.19
C ARG A 401 -15.60 -46.75 43.23
N GLU A 402 -14.83 -47.27 44.17
CA GLU A 402 -15.34 -48.10 45.27
C GLU A 402 -16.29 -47.31 46.17
N GLU A 403 -15.86 -46.14 46.66
CA GLU A 403 -16.65 -45.25 47.53
C GLU A 403 -17.95 -44.81 46.83
N TRP A 404 -17.86 -44.41 45.56
CA TRP A 404 -19.02 -44.03 44.74
C TRP A 404 -20.02 -45.18 44.57
N SER A 405 -19.52 -46.37 44.25
CA SER A 405 -20.35 -47.56 44.10
C SER A 405 -21.03 -47.96 45.42
N GLN A 406 -20.33 -47.81 46.54
CA GLN A 406 -20.85 -48.09 47.87
C GLN A 406 -21.98 -47.14 48.25
N VAL A 407 -21.80 -45.83 48.05
CA VAL A 407 -22.85 -44.83 48.35
C VAL A 407 -24.06 -45.01 47.46
N ASN A 408 -23.86 -45.27 46.16
CA ASN A 408 -24.97 -45.50 45.23
C ASN A 408 -25.77 -46.76 45.59
N ARG A 409 -25.08 -47.83 46.02
CA ARG A 409 -25.72 -49.05 46.53
C ARG A 409 -26.50 -48.77 47.80
N GLY A 410 -25.88 -48.11 48.79
CA GLY A 410 -26.54 -47.78 50.04
C GLY A 410 -27.74 -46.83 49.88
N TYR A 411 -27.74 -45.98 48.85
CA TYR A 411 -28.90 -45.18 48.48
C TYR A 411 -30.00 -46.02 47.82
N THR A 412 -29.64 -47.03 47.02
CA THR A 412 -30.62 -47.92 46.37
C THR A 412 -31.26 -48.90 47.36
N GLU A 413 -30.54 -49.27 48.42
CA GLU A 413 -31.01 -50.17 49.48
C GLU A 413 -31.97 -49.50 50.47
N ARG A 414 -32.04 -48.15 50.48
CA ARG A 414 -32.93 -47.35 51.35
C ARG A 414 -34.08 -46.78 50.54
#